data_AF-A0A971CSZ7-F1
#
_entry.id   AF-A0A971CSZ7-F1
#
_cell.length_a   1.000
_cell.length_b   1.000
_cell.length_c   1.000
_cell.angle_alpha   90.00
_cell.angle_beta   90.00
_cell.angle_gamma   90.00
#
_symmetry.space_group_name_H-M   'P 1'
#
loop_
_entity.id
_entity.type
_entity.pdbx_description
1 polymer ?
#
loop_
_entity_poly.entity_id
_entity_poly.type
_entity_poly.pdbx_seq_one_letter_code
_entity_poly.pdbx_strand_id
1 'polypeptide(L)'
;IIAGEAVLVPVARNSDEVDSIYTLNETASTIWGALDGQRTLAEIIDLVVAEYEVTREQAEVDLYELVAQLSEVQAVVVEGAA
;
A
#
# COMPACT_ATOMS: atom_id res chain seq x y z
N ILE A 1 -1.47 -9.08 15.27
CA ILE A 1 -2.13 -8.83 13.97
C ILE A 1 -1.24 -9.48 12.91
N ILE A 2 -1.77 -10.45 12.16
CA ILE A 2 -1.05 -10.96 10.99
C ILE A 2 -1.13 -9.84 9.96
N ALA A 3 -0.02 -9.41 9.39
CA ALA A 3 0.02 -8.23 8.52
C ALA A 3 -0.99 -8.30 7.36
N GLY A 4 -1.32 -9.51 6.87
CA GLY A 4 -2.34 -9.72 5.84
C GLY A 4 -3.78 -9.34 6.26
N GLU A 5 -4.10 -9.25 7.55
CA GLU A 5 -5.44 -8.88 8.06
C GLU A 5 -5.54 -7.40 8.43
N ALA A 6 -4.44 -6.65 8.31
CA ALA A 6 -4.45 -5.23 8.61
C ALA A 6 -4.97 -4.44 7.41
N VAL A 7 -5.66 -3.34 7.70
CA VAL A 7 -6.14 -2.39 6.69
C VAL A 7 -5.29 -1.13 6.78
N LEU A 8 -4.79 -0.67 5.64
CA LEU A 8 -4.07 0.59 5.57
C LEU A 8 -5.04 1.71 5.19
N VAL A 9 -5.03 2.78 5.97
CA VAL A 9 -5.86 3.97 5.73
C VAL A 9 -4.95 5.15 5.37
N PRO A 10 -5.11 5.77 4.19
CA PRO A 10 -4.39 6.99 3.85
C PRO A 10 -4.94 8.15 4.66
N VAL A 11 -4.07 8.81 5.43
CA VAL A 11 -4.39 10.01 6.22
C VAL A 11 -3.87 11.29 5.58
N ALA A 12 -2.88 11.20 4.69
CA ALA A 12 -2.48 12.33 3.86
C ALA A 12 -3.60 12.71 2.89
N ARG A 13 -4.27 13.84 3.17
CA ARG A 13 -5.35 14.39 2.32
C ARG A 13 -4.85 15.08 1.05
N ASN A 14 -3.54 15.32 0.92
CA ASN A 14 -2.96 16.03 -0.22
C ASN A 14 -1.90 15.14 -0.88
N SER A 15 -2.22 14.71 -2.09
CA SER A 15 -1.40 13.86 -2.95
C SER A 15 -0.09 14.53 -3.40
N ASP A 16 0.05 15.86 -3.29
CA ASP A 16 1.21 16.61 -3.80
C ASP A 16 2.54 16.32 -3.08
N GLU A 17 2.52 16.00 -1.78
CA GLU A 17 3.75 15.64 -1.05
C GLU A 17 4.19 14.19 -1.32
N VAL A 18 3.22 13.37 -1.71
CA VAL A 18 3.44 11.97 -2.07
C VAL A 18 3.82 11.84 -3.56
N ASP A 19 3.40 12.76 -4.42
CA ASP A 19 3.63 12.75 -5.88
C ASP A 19 5.11 12.56 -6.29
N SER A 20 6.05 13.08 -5.49
CA SER A 20 7.50 12.93 -5.72
C SER A 20 8.03 11.50 -5.49
N ILE A 21 7.37 10.71 -4.65
CA ILE A 21 7.68 9.28 -4.41
C ILE A 21 6.94 8.41 -5.44
N TYR A 22 5.77 8.85 -5.90
CA TYR A 22 4.83 8.10 -6.73
C TYR A 22 5.10 8.15 -8.23
N THR A 23 5.78 9.20 -8.70
CA THR A 23 6.06 9.41 -10.13
C THR A 23 6.90 8.29 -10.77
N LEU A 24 7.53 7.42 -9.98
CA LEU A 24 8.54 6.45 -10.46
C LEU A 24 8.12 4.98 -10.42
N ASN A 25 6.96 4.60 -9.87
CA ASN A 25 6.59 3.19 -9.79
C ASN A 25 5.08 2.98 -9.98
N GLU A 26 4.66 2.50 -11.16
CA GLU A 26 3.24 2.25 -11.49
C GLU A 26 2.57 1.36 -10.43
N THR A 27 3.30 0.36 -9.91
CA THR A 27 2.88 -0.51 -8.80
C THR A 27 2.49 0.26 -7.55
N ALA A 28 3.27 1.28 -7.16
CA ALA A 28 2.98 2.09 -5.98
C ALA A 28 1.69 2.91 -6.13
N SER A 29 1.43 3.41 -7.35
CA SER A 29 0.19 4.13 -7.69
C SER A 29 -1.03 3.21 -7.60
N THR A 30 -0.95 1.99 -8.15
CA THR A 30 -2.01 0.98 -8.01
C THR A 30 -2.25 0.61 -6.55
N ILE A 31 -1.18 0.33 -5.79
CA ILE A 31 -1.30 0.00 -4.37
C ILE A 31 -2.03 1.12 -3.63
N TRP A 32 -1.62 2.37 -3.81
CA TRP A 32 -2.25 3.52 -3.15
C TRP A 32 -3.70 3.74 -3.56
N GLY A 33 -4.02 3.56 -4.84
CA GLY A 33 -5.41 3.56 -5.30
C GLY A 33 -6.25 2.44 -4.65
N ALA A 34 -5.61 1.34 -4.22
CA ALA A 34 -6.24 0.25 -3.49
C ALA A 34 -6.25 0.46 -1.96
N LEU A 35 -5.50 1.42 -1.40
CA LEU A 35 -5.56 1.80 0.02
C LEU A 35 -6.80 2.67 0.25
N ASP A 36 -7.99 2.06 0.26
CA ASP A 36 -9.27 2.71 0.51
C ASP A 36 -9.72 2.66 1.98
N GLY A 37 -8.93 2.02 2.84
CA GLY A 37 -9.32 1.76 4.23
C GLY A 37 -10.41 0.68 4.37
N GLN A 38 -10.67 -0.09 3.31
CA GLN A 38 -11.60 -1.22 3.31
C GLN A 38 -10.90 -2.54 2.98
N ARG A 39 -9.92 -2.50 2.07
CA ARG A 39 -9.14 -3.66 1.66
C ARG A 39 -8.01 -3.95 2.64
N THR A 40 -7.84 -5.23 2.93
CA THR A 40 -6.72 -5.75 3.71
C THR A 40 -5.43 -5.76 2.87
N LEU A 41 -4.28 -5.77 3.54
CA LEU A 41 -2.99 -5.87 2.83
C LEU A 41 -2.90 -7.14 1.98
N ALA A 42 -3.49 -8.26 2.43
CA ALA A 42 -3.53 -9.49 1.65
C ALA A 42 -4.29 -9.31 0.31
N GLU A 43 -5.44 -8.62 0.33
CA GLU A 43 -6.22 -8.36 -0.89
C GLU A 43 -5.48 -7.44 -1.86
N ILE A 44 -4.73 -6.47 -1.32
CA ILE A 44 -3.90 -5.56 -2.13
C ILE A 44 -2.74 -6.33 -2.77
N ILE A 45 -2.08 -7.22 -2.03
CA ILE A 45 -1.03 -8.10 -2.56
C ILE A 45 -1.58 -8.97 -3.70
N ASP A 46 -2.74 -9.59 -3.50
CA ASP A 46 -3.36 -10.43 -4.54
C ASP A 46 -3.70 -9.61 -5.80
N LEU A 47 -4.12 -8.36 -5.64
CA LEU A 47 -4.39 -7.45 -6.75
C LEU A 47 -3.10 -7.10 -7.50
N VAL A 48 -2.00 -6.79 -6.81
CA VAL A 48 -0.70 -6.50 -7.44
C VAL A 48 -0.13 -7.71 -8.16
N VAL A 49 -0.21 -8.90 -7.54
CA VAL A 49 0.22 -10.17 -8.16
C VAL A 49 -0.56 -10.44 -9.44
N ALA A 50 -1.88 -10.18 -9.44
CA ALA A 50 -2.73 -10.38 -10.61
C ALA A 50 -2.51 -9.33 -11.71
N GLU A 51 -2.26 -8.07 -11.33
CA GLU A 51 -2.11 -6.96 -12.29
C GLU A 51 -0.71 -6.87 -12.91
N TYR A 52 0.33 -7.15 -12.14
CA TYR A 52 1.73 -7.00 -12.55
C TYR A 52 2.43 -8.34 -12.85
N GLU A 53 1.74 -9.48 -12.72
CA GLU A 53 2.29 -10.82 -12.96
C GLU A 53 3.55 -11.13 -12.13
N VAL A 54 3.67 -10.51 -10.95
CA VAL A 54 4.79 -10.68 -10.00
C VAL A 54 4.52 -11.81 -9.01
N THR A 55 5.55 -12.27 -8.31
CA THR A 55 5.37 -13.24 -7.22
C THR A 55 4.75 -12.57 -6.00
N ARG A 56 4.03 -13.34 -5.18
CA ARG A 56 3.49 -12.85 -3.90
C ARG A 56 4.57 -12.26 -3.01
N GLU A 57 5.72 -12.92 -2.93
CA GLU A 57 6.87 -12.45 -2.14
C GLU A 57 7.38 -11.09 -2.63
N GLN A 58 7.44 -10.87 -3.94
CA GLN A 58 7.84 -9.59 -4.51
C GLN A 58 6.81 -8.50 -4.21
N ALA A 59 5.52 -8.79 -4.40
CA ALA A 59 4.44 -7.86 -4.09
C ALA A 59 4.37 -7.51 -2.59
N GLU A 60 4.65 -8.48 -1.72
CA GLU A 60 4.77 -8.24 -0.27
C GLU A 60 5.92 -7.28 0.04
N VAL A 61 7.11 -7.54 -0.49
CA VAL A 61 8.28 -6.67 -0.29
C VAL A 61 7.98 -5.25 -0.77
N ASP A 62 7.48 -5.10 -2.01
CA ASP A 62 7.15 -3.80 -2.60
C ASP A 62 6.11 -3.04 -1.76
N LEU A 63 5.08 -3.75 -1.27
CA LEU A 63 4.05 -3.18 -0.40
C LEU A 63 4.63 -2.72 0.94
N TYR A 64 5.47 -3.54 1.60
CA TYR A 64 6.07 -3.16 2.88
C TYR A 64 7.05 -2.00 2.73
N GLU A 65 7.83 -1.95 1.66
CA GLU A 65 8.70 -0.80 1.36
C GLU A 65 7.89 0.46 1.15
N LEU A 66 6.78 0.39 0.40
CA LEU A 66 5.89 1.53 0.20
C LEU A 66 5.26 1.99 1.52
N VAL A 67 4.74 1.06 2.33
CA VAL A 67 4.14 1.37 3.65
C VAL A 67 5.18 2.00 4.58
N ALA A 68 6.43 1.53 4.56
CA ALA A 68 7.50 2.12 5.35
C ALA A 68 7.76 3.57 4.94
N GLN A 69 7.90 3.85 3.64
CA GLN A 69 8.09 5.20 3.11
C GLN A 69 6.92 6.13 3.46
N LEU A 70 5.68 5.62 3.31
CA LEU A 70 4.48 6.37 3.66
C LEU A 70 4.35 6.62 5.16
N SER A 71 4.80 5.68 5.99
CA SER A 71 4.82 5.84 7.44
C SER A 71 5.85 6.88 7.88
N GLU A 72 6.98 7.02 7.18
CA GLU A 72 7.98 8.05 7.48
C GLU A 72 7.40 9.47 7.30
N VAL A 73 6.55 9.66 6.29
CA VAL A 73 5.87 10.94 6.04
C VAL A 73 4.50 11.05 6.76
N GLN A 74 4.19 10.10 7.65
CA GLN A 74 2.89 10.01 8.35
C GLN A 74 1.67 10.06 7.42
N ALA A 75 1.81 9.56 6.19
CA ALA A 75 0.76 9.57 5.18
C ALA A 75 -0.25 8.44 5.33
N VAL A 76 0.08 7.39 6.11
CA VAL A 76 -0.76 6.20 6.31
C VAL A 76 -0.80 5.77 7.77
N VAL A 77 -1.88 5.11 8.15
CA VAL A 77 -2.04 4.43 9.43
C VAL A 77 -2.50 3.00 9.20
N VAL A 78 -1.99 2.09 10.03
CA VAL A 78 -2.39 0.69 10.04
C VAL A 78 -3.49 0.51 11.08
N GLU A 79 -4.68 0.19 10.64
CA GLU A 79 -5.82 -0.18 11.49
C GLU A 79 -5.96 -1.71 11.50
N GLY A 80 -6.13 -2.29 12.70
CA GLY A 80 -6.47 -3.71 12.80
C GLY A 80 -7.90 -3.91 12.35
N ALA A 81 -8.12 -4.72 11.31
CA ALA A 81 -9.48 -5.15 10.96
C ALA A 81 -10.07 -5.89 12.17
N ALA A 82 -11.10 -5.31 12.77
CA ALA A 82 -11.82 -5.86 13.93
C ALA A 82 -13.08 -6.60 13.49
#